data_AF-D4GHB0-F1
#
_entry.id   AF-D4GHB0-F1
#
_cell.length_a   1.000
_cell.length_b   1.000
_cell.length_c   1.000
_cell.angle_alpha   90.00
_cell.angle_beta   90.00
_cell.angle_gamma   90.00
#
_symmetry.space_group_name_H-M   'P 1'
#
loop_
_entity.id
_entity.type
_entity.pdbx_description
1 polymer ?
#
loop_
_entity_poly.entity_id
_entity_poly.type
_entity_poly.pdbx_seq_one_letter_code
_entity_poly.pdbx_strand_id
1 'polypeptide(L)'
;MILLNCKIMRNRRITWRSAMNKDEASGNWKQFKGKMKEKWGKLTDDDMQVIEGKRDQLVGKIQERYGYAKEEAEKEVTAWEGSNKDYRW
;
A
#
# COMPACT_ATOMS: atom_id res chain seq x y z
N MET A 1 33.54 7.62 -56.56
CA MET A 1 32.89 6.35 -56.15
C MET A 1 32.17 6.63 -54.83
N ILE A 2 30.97 7.17 -54.93
CA ILE A 2 29.68 6.44 -54.87
C ILE A 2 29.41 5.99 -53.44
N LEU A 3 28.53 6.78 -52.82
CA LEU A 3 27.67 6.46 -51.67
C LEU A 3 27.04 5.07 -51.83
N LEU A 4 26.95 4.28 -50.76
CA LEU A 4 25.70 3.55 -50.45
C LEU A 4 25.67 3.02 -49.00
N ASN A 5 24.71 3.56 -48.26
CA ASN A 5 23.80 2.89 -47.32
C ASN A 5 24.30 1.63 -46.55
N CYS A 6 24.44 1.79 -45.24
CA CYS A 6 23.90 0.78 -44.32
C CYS A 6 23.19 1.47 -43.14
N LYS A 7 21.88 1.63 -43.36
CA LYS A 7 20.88 2.00 -42.36
C LYS A 7 20.69 0.81 -41.42
N ILE A 8 21.39 0.78 -40.30
CA ILE A 8 21.02 -0.11 -39.19
C ILE A 8 20.85 0.70 -37.92
N MET A 9 19.56 0.97 -37.67
CA MET A 9 18.99 1.44 -36.43
C MET A 9 19.70 0.86 -35.20
N ARG A 10 19.94 1.70 -34.20
CA ARG A 10 19.74 1.35 -32.78
C ARG A 10 19.64 2.63 -31.95
N ASN A 11 18.55 3.36 -32.20
CA ASN A 11 17.93 4.19 -31.17
C ASN A 11 17.43 3.25 -30.06
N ARG A 12 18.16 3.16 -28.95
CA ARG A 12 17.63 2.58 -27.70
C ARG A 12 18.04 3.48 -26.54
N ARG A 13 17.38 4.64 -26.51
CA ARG A 13 17.22 5.48 -25.32
C ARG A 13 16.39 4.68 -24.33
N ILE A 14 17.06 3.94 -23.45
CA ILE A 14 16.38 3.21 -22.40
C ILE A 14 16.42 4.05 -21.13
N THR A 15 15.40 4.89 -20.94
CA THR A 15 15.13 5.57 -19.68
C THR A 15 14.53 4.57 -18.68
N TRP A 16 15.36 3.76 -18.01
CA TRP A 16 14.94 2.96 -16.85
C TRP A 16 15.25 3.73 -15.56
N ARG A 17 14.46 4.75 -15.21
CA ARG A 17 14.59 5.40 -13.88
C ARG A 17 13.30 5.87 -13.23
N SER A 18 12.14 5.34 -13.64
CA SER A 18 10.84 5.79 -13.08
C SER A 18 9.84 4.68 -12.75
N ALA A 19 10.24 3.41 -12.79
CA ALA A 19 9.34 2.28 -12.47
C ALA A 19 9.73 1.55 -11.16
N MET A 20 10.30 2.27 -10.19
CA MET A 20 10.51 1.76 -8.83
C MET A 20 9.99 2.79 -7.84
N ASN A 21 8.72 2.63 -7.44
CA ASN A 21 8.21 3.20 -6.18
C ASN A 21 6.82 2.64 -5.78
N LYS A 22 6.12 1.90 -6.66
CA LYS A 22 4.80 1.34 -6.34
C LYS A 22 4.83 -0.09 -5.76
N ASP A 23 5.87 -0.86 -6.00
CA ASP A 23 5.98 -2.25 -5.53
C ASP A 23 6.33 -2.39 -4.04
N GLU A 24 6.95 -1.38 -3.42
CA GLU A 24 7.28 -1.43 -1.97
C GLU A 24 6.02 -1.35 -1.10
N ALA A 25 5.00 -0.60 -1.52
CA ALA A 25 3.73 -0.51 -0.80
C ALA A 25 3.02 -1.87 -0.72
N SER A 26 3.02 -2.66 -1.80
CA SER A 26 2.38 -3.98 -1.82
C SER A 26 3.15 -5.04 -1.01
N GLY A 27 4.49 -4.96 -0.98
CA GLY A 27 5.31 -5.86 -0.17
C GLY A 27 5.12 -5.61 1.33
N ASN A 28 5.07 -4.34 1.74
CA ASN A 28 4.88 -3.96 3.13
C ASN A 28 3.43 -4.19 3.61
N TRP A 29 2.45 -3.99 2.71
CA TRP A 29 1.03 -4.19 3.00
C TRP A 29 0.68 -5.60 3.50
N LYS A 30 1.33 -6.64 2.96
CA LYS A 30 1.10 -8.03 3.43
C LYS A 30 1.49 -8.23 4.89
N GLN A 31 2.60 -7.65 5.32
CA GLN A 31 3.06 -7.74 6.71
C GLN A 31 2.16 -6.92 7.63
N PHE A 32 1.80 -5.71 7.18
CA PHE A 32 0.86 -4.83 7.86
C PHE A 32 -0.49 -5.52 8.10
N LYS A 33 -1.05 -6.14 7.06
CA LYS A 33 -2.29 -6.92 7.12
C LYS A 33 -2.25 -8.05 8.15
N GLY A 34 -1.12 -8.76 8.27
CA GLY A 34 -0.92 -9.80 9.28
C GLY A 34 -1.11 -9.26 10.69
N LYS A 35 -0.42 -8.16 11.02
CA LYS A 35 -0.53 -7.52 12.33
C LYS A 35 -1.90 -6.89 12.59
N MET A 36 -2.54 -6.34 11.57
CA MET A 36 -3.91 -5.84 11.69
C MET A 36 -4.88 -6.97 12.02
N LYS A 37 -4.70 -8.15 11.42
CA LYS A 37 -5.55 -9.32 11.68
C LYS A 37 -5.37 -9.84 13.12
N GLU A 38 -4.17 -9.77 13.66
CA GLU A 38 -3.92 -10.10 15.08
C GLU A 38 -4.61 -9.11 16.03
N LYS A 39 -4.57 -7.81 15.73
CA LYS A 39 -5.18 -6.76 16.55
C LYS A 39 -6.71 -6.74 16.41
N TRP A 40 -7.23 -6.85 15.20
CA TRP A 40 -8.64 -6.77 14.86
C TRP A 40 -9.11 -8.07 14.19
N GLY A 41 -9.15 -9.16 14.95
CA GLY A 41 -9.54 -10.48 14.45
C GLY A 41 -10.96 -10.58 13.84
N LYS A 42 -11.82 -9.54 13.98
CA LYS A 42 -13.12 -9.46 13.29
C LYS A 42 -13.06 -8.79 11.91
N LEU A 43 -11.96 -8.11 11.59
CA LEU A 43 -11.72 -7.56 10.25
C LEU A 43 -11.23 -8.68 9.34
N THR A 44 -11.89 -8.83 8.20
CA THR A 44 -11.63 -9.91 7.26
C THR A 44 -10.50 -9.54 6.31
N ASP A 45 -9.92 -10.53 5.64
CA ASP A 45 -8.87 -10.33 4.63
C ASP A 45 -9.32 -9.38 3.50
N ASP A 46 -10.62 -9.40 3.20
CA ASP A 46 -11.31 -8.53 2.23
C ASP A 46 -11.41 -7.08 2.71
N ASP A 47 -11.84 -6.85 3.96
CA ASP A 47 -11.93 -5.51 4.56
C ASP A 47 -10.55 -4.82 4.55
N MET A 48 -9.50 -5.58 4.87
CA MET A 48 -8.12 -5.10 4.80
C MET A 48 -7.72 -4.77 3.35
N GLN A 49 -8.09 -5.57 2.35
CA GLN A 49 -7.77 -5.21 0.96
C GLN A 49 -8.38 -3.86 0.56
N VAL A 50 -9.60 -3.55 1.02
CA VAL A 50 -10.25 -2.26 0.75
C VAL A 50 -9.58 -1.10 1.51
N ILE A 51 -8.99 -1.39 2.66
CA ILE A 51 -8.32 -0.37 3.46
C ILE A 51 -7.10 0.21 2.73
N GLU A 52 -6.39 -0.53 1.86
CA GLU A 52 -5.24 -0.06 1.02
C GLU A 52 -4.36 1.03 1.65
N GLY A 53 -4.07 0.96 2.95
CA GLY A 53 -3.36 2.04 3.65
C GLY A 53 -4.14 3.37 3.65
N LYS A 54 -5.40 3.35 4.05
CA LYS A 54 -6.21 4.54 4.31
C LYS A 54 -6.80 4.44 5.70
N ARG A 55 -6.32 5.31 6.60
CA ARG A 55 -6.81 5.44 7.97
C ARG A 55 -8.34 5.58 8.04
N ASP A 56 -8.90 6.39 7.15
CA ASP A 56 -10.34 6.67 7.10
C ASP A 56 -11.17 5.41 6.79
N GLN A 57 -10.69 4.57 5.87
CA GLN A 57 -11.33 3.30 5.54
C GLN A 57 -11.28 2.32 6.72
N LEU A 58 -10.15 2.26 7.42
CA LEU A 58 -10.00 1.41 8.61
C LEU A 58 -10.96 1.84 9.73
N VAL A 59 -11.04 3.14 9.99
CA VAL A 59 -11.97 3.73 10.97
C VAL A 59 -13.43 3.45 10.59
N GLY A 60 -13.78 3.52 9.30
CA GLY A 60 -15.10 3.14 8.80
C GLY A 60 -15.42 1.67 9.04
N LYS A 61 -14.50 0.76 8.66
CA LYS A 61 -14.67 -0.69 8.86
C LYS A 61 -14.77 -1.09 10.32
N ILE A 62 -13.99 -0.46 11.19
CA ILE A 62 -14.05 -0.69 12.64
C ILE A 62 -15.42 -0.24 13.19
N GLN A 63 -15.93 0.92 12.77
CA GLN A 63 -17.28 1.37 13.14
C GLN A 63 -18.36 0.39 12.66
N GLU A 64 -18.31 -0.06 11.41
CA GLU A 64 -19.29 -0.99 10.84
C GLU A 64 -19.28 -2.37 11.52
N ARG A 65 -18.08 -2.89 11.84
CA ARG A 65 -17.91 -4.27 12.33
C ARG A 65 -17.97 -4.41 13.85
N TYR A 66 -17.47 -3.41 14.56
CA TYR A 66 -17.43 -3.41 16.02
C TYR A 66 -18.51 -2.54 16.65
N GLY A 67 -19.17 -1.65 15.88
CA GLY A 67 -20.16 -0.72 16.40
C GLY A 67 -19.54 0.36 17.30
N TYR A 68 -18.23 0.60 17.18
CA TYR A 68 -17.56 1.60 18.00
C TYR A 68 -17.94 3.02 17.59
N ALA A 69 -17.90 3.93 18.57
CA ALA A 69 -17.95 5.35 18.28
C ALA A 69 -16.72 5.74 17.44
N LYS A 70 -16.89 6.72 16.56
CA LYS A 70 -15.80 7.22 15.70
C LYS A 70 -14.53 7.54 16.50
N GLU A 71 -14.65 8.19 17.66
CA GLU A 71 -13.50 8.49 18.53
C GLU A 71 -12.77 7.26 19.05
N GLU A 72 -13.48 6.18 19.41
CA GLU A 72 -12.87 4.93 19.87
C GLU A 72 -12.14 4.23 18.73
N ALA A 73 -12.76 4.18 17.55
CA ALA A 73 -12.13 3.64 16.35
C ALA A 73 -10.87 4.44 15.98
N GLU A 74 -10.94 5.77 16.02
CA GLU A 74 -9.79 6.64 15.74
C GLU A 74 -8.67 6.47 16.77
N LYS A 75 -8.98 6.31 18.05
CA LYS A 75 -7.99 6.03 19.09
C LYS A 75 -7.28 4.71 18.87
N GLU A 76 -8.02 3.63 18.60
CA GLU A 76 -7.47 2.31 18.33
C GLU A 76 -6.53 2.33 17.11
N VAL A 77 -6.95 3.02 16.04
CA VAL A 77 -6.12 3.17 14.83
C VAL A 77 -4.87 3.99 15.12
N THR A 78 -5.01 5.14 15.80
CA THR A 78 -3.87 5.99 16.17
C THR A 78 -2.87 5.27 17.06
N ALA A 79 -3.35 4.50 18.05
CA ALA A 79 -2.51 3.72 18.95
C ALA A 79 -1.73 2.63 18.21
N TRP A 80 -2.37 2.03 17.20
CA TRP A 80 -1.77 1.01 16.37
C TRP A 80 -0.76 1.58 15.35
N GLU A 81 -1.05 2.73 14.75
CA GLU A 81 -0.10 3.50 13.93
C GLU A 81 1.15 3.91 14.74
N GLY A 82 0.94 4.39 15.97
CA GLY A 82 2.03 4.78 16.88
C GLY A 82 2.93 3.64 17.33
N SER A 83 2.39 2.41 17.36
CA SER A 83 3.12 1.19 17.70
C SER A 83 3.85 0.57 16.50
N ASN A 84 3.44 0.92 15.27
CA ASN A 84 4.00 0.42 14.01
C ASN A 84 4.68 1.56 13.20
N LYS A 85 5.56 2.33 13.86
CA LYS A 85 6.31 3.46 13.25
C LYS A 85 7.15 3.12 12.02
N ASP A 86 7.42 1.83 11.79
CA ASP A 86 8.19 1.31 10.66
C ASP A 86 7.38 1.26 9.35
N TYR A 87 6.05 1.15 9.45
CA TYR A 87 5.15 1.12 8.32
C TYR A 87 4.68 2.54 8.01
N ARG A 88 5.58 3.38 7.51
CA ARG A 88 5.24 4.72 7.01
C ARG A 88 4.70 4.57 5.58
N TRP A 89 3.42 4.26 5.47
CA TRP A 89 2.65 4.24 4.21
C TRP A 89 2.03 5.60 3.91
#